data_AF-A0A101HIV0-F1
#
_entry.id   AF-A0A101HIV0-F1
#
_cell.length_a   1.000
_cell.length_b   1.000
_cell.length_c   1.000
_cell.angle_alpha   90.00
_cell.angle_beta   90.00
_cell.angle_gamma   90.00
#
_symmetry.space_group_name_H-M   'P 1'
#
loop_
_entity.id
_entity.type
_entity.pdbx_description
1 polymer ?
#
loop_
_entity_poly.entity_id
_entity_poly.type
_entity_poly.pdbx_seq_one_letter_code
_entity_poly.pdbx_strand_id
1 'polypeptide(L)' 'MSLIKKIIPILIILLVMSIAWIGFSIYFQKTGVDIDPNATNFTKPISPSFNLEVLEEVSTKTEESFPVSPSEFLELNQLD' A
#
# COMPACT_ATOMS: atom_id res chain seq x y z
N MET A 1 18.89 35.22 43.13
CA MET A 1 17.79 35.32 42.12
C MET A 1 18.36 35.46 40.69
N SER A 2 18.97 34.43 40.09
CA SER A 2 19.44 34.56 38.69
C SER A 2 19.03 33.39 37.80
N LEU A 3 19.10 32.15 38.31
CA LEU A 3 18.79 30.96 37.51
C LEU A 3 17.29 30.74 37.31
N ILE A 4 16.49 30.79 38.37
CA ILE A 4 15.04 30.53 38.31
C ILE A 4 14.33 31.53 37.38
N LYS A 5 14.63 32.83 37.50
CA LYS A 5 14.06 33.87 36.62
C LYS A 5 14.50 33.71 35.16
N LYS A 6 15.65 33.09 34.89
CA LYS A 6 16.16 32.84 33.53
C LYS A 6 15.58 31.57 32.91
N ILE A 7 15.25 30.56 33.72
CA ILE A 7 14.75 29.26 33.27
C ILE A 7 13.23 29.24 33.10
N ILE A 8 12.48 29.99 33.91
CA ILE A 8 11.01 30.10 33.81
C ILE A 8 10.52 30.42 32.38
N PRO A 9 11.05 31.42 31.66
CA PRO A 9 10.58 31.71 30.30
C PRO A 9 10.84 30.56 29.32
N ILE A 10 11.95 29.83 29.49
CA ILE A 10 12.28 28.65 28.67
C ILE A 10 11.28 27.51 28.93
N LEU A 11 10.93 27.29 30.20
CA LEU A 11 9.93 26.29 30.57
C LEU A 11 8.54 26.63 30.01
N ILE A 12 8.16 27.92 30.01
CA ILE A 12 6.89 28.37 29.44
C ILE A 12 6.86 28.12 27.92
N ILE A 13 7.92 28.45 27.20
CA ILE A 13 8.01 28.19 25.76
C ILE A 13 7.93 26.69 25.47
N LEU A 14 8.62 25.88 26.26
CA LEU A 14 8.60 24.42 26.12
C LEU A 14 7.20 23.84 26.37
N LEU A 15 6.48 24.39 27.36
CA LEU A 15 5.09 24.02 27.63
C LEU A 15 4.19 24.35 26.43
N VAL A 16 4.28 25.56 25.87
CA VAL A 16 3.48 25.99 24.71
C VAL A 16 3.78 25.11 23.50
N MET A 17 5.06 24.82 23.24
CA MET A 17 5.49 23.95 22.14
C MET A 17 4.89 22.53 22.29
N SER A 18 4.91 21.99 23.51
CA SER A 18 4.36 20.65 23.80
C SER A 18 2.84 20.62 23.60
N ILE A 19 2.12 21.63 24.06
CA ILE A 19 0.67 21.75 23.86
C ILE A 19 0.33 21.87 22.38
N ALA A 20 1.06 22.70 21.63
CA ALA A 20 0.88 22.85 20.20
C ALA A 20 1.13 21.52 19.47
N TRP A 21 2.21 20.80 19.82
CA TRP A 21 2.52 19.49 19.25
C TRP A 21 1.40 18.47 19.48
N ILE A 22 0.90 18.38 20.71
CA ILE A 22 -0.20 17.46 21.05
C ILE A 22 -1.47 17.84 20.28
N GLY A 23 -1.78 19.15 20.19
CA GLY A 23 -2.90 19.65 19.42
C GLY A 23 -2.80 19.29 17.93
N PHE A 24 -1.64 19.52 17.32
CA PHE A 24 -1.37 19.15 15.93
C PHE A 24 -1.42 17.64 15.73
N SER A 25 -0.84 16.84 16.63
CA SER A 25 -0.86 15.37 16.53
C SER A 25 -2.29 14.83 16.53
N ILE A 26 -3.16 15.34 17.41
CA ILE A 26 -4.57 14.93 17.47
C ILE A 26 -5.32 15.43 16.25
N TYR A 27 -5.06 16.67 15.80
CA TYR A 27 -5.68 17.24 14.60
C TYR A 27 -5.33 16.41 13.36
N PHE A 28 -4.04 16.12 13.13
CA PHE A 28 -3.58 15.32 11.99
C PHE A 28 -3.99 13.84 12.07
N GLN A 29 -4.16 13.25 13.26
CA GLN A 29 -4.77 11.93 13.36
C GLN A 29 -6.24 11.92 12.90
N LYS A 30 -6.97 13.03 13.10
CA LYS A 30 -8.37 13.15 12.70
C LYS A 30 -8.57 13.63 11.26
N THR A 31 -7.62 14.41 10.73
CA THR A 31 -7.62 14.94 9.35
C THR A 31 -6.69 14.19 8.42
N GLY A 32 -6.00 13.16 8.91
CA GLY A 32 -5.22 12.20 8.14
C GLY A 32 -6.11 11.28 7.31
N VAL A 33 -6.72 11.88 6.29
CA VAL A 33 -7.31 11.25 5.11
C VAL A 33 -6.42 11.77 3.98
N ASP A 34 -5.68 10.95 3.24
CA ASP A 34 -6.19 10.07 2.19
C ASP A 34 -5.17 8.93 1.95
N ILE A 35 -5.43 7.73 2.47
CA ILE A 35 -5.36 6.61 1.54
C ILE A 35 -6.65 6.77 0.75
N ASP A 36 -6.54 7.19 -0.51
CA ASP A 36 -7.67 7.36 -1.41
C ASP A 36 -8.69 6.24 -1.11
N PRO A 37 -9.97 6.54 -0.80
CA PRO A 37 -10.96 5.49 -0.56
C PRO A 37 -11.03 4.50 -1.73
N ASN A 38 -10.61 4.92 -2.93
CA ASN A 38 -10.45 4.09 -4.12
C ASN A 38 -9.08 3.38 -4.24
N ALA A 39 -8.07 3.65 -3.40
CA ALA A 39 -6.83 2.88 -3.33
C ALA A 39 -7.11 1.39 -3.14
N THR A 40 -8.12 1.07 -2.32
CA THR A 40 -8.63 -0.30 -2.13
C THR A 40 -9.18 -0.93 -3.41
N ASN A 41 -9.70 -0.12 -4.34
CA ASN A 41 -10.17 -0.58 -5.65
C ASN A 41 -9.01 -0.86 -6.62
N PHE A 42 -7.85 -0.21 -6.44
CA PHE A 42 -6.64 -0.49 -7.24
C PHE A 42 -5.87 -1.74 -6.75
N THR A 43 -6.04 -2.15 -5.48
CA THR A 43 -5.48 -3.40 -4.94
C THR A 43 -6.42 -4.60 -5.03
N LYS A 44 -7.71 -4.37 -5.31
CA LYS A 44 -8.74 -5.41 -5.52
C LYS A 44 -8.45 -6.48 -6.59
N PRO A 45 -7.68 -6.24 -7.69
CA PRO A 45 -7.56 -7.25 -8.73
C PRO A 45 -6.66 -8.42 -8.34
N ILE A 46 -5.85 -8.30 -7.28
CA ILE A 46 -4.94 -9.38 -6.87
C ILE A 46 -5.64 -10.20 -5.79
N SER A 47 -6.44 -11.17 -6.23
CA SER A 47 -6.95 -12.22 -5.34
C SER A 47 -5.78 -12.80 -4.52
N PRO A 48 -5.91 -12.97 -3.19
CA PRO A 48 -4.83 -13.52 -2.36
C PRO A 48 -4.52 -14.99 -2.70
N SER A 49 -5.44 -15.65 -3.40
CA SER A 49 -5.28 -16.98 -3.94
C SER A 49 -5.36 -16.96 -5.45
N PHE A 50 -4.53 -17.79 -6.08
CA PHE A 50 -4.58 -18.04 -7.50
C PHE A 50 -5.87 -18.81 -7.84
N ASN A 51 -6.68 -18.29 -8.77
CA ASN A 51 -7.94 -18.91 -9.16
C ASN A 51 -7.68 -19.99 -10.23
N LEU A 52 -7.78 -21.26 -9.83
CA LEU A 52 -7.56 -22.41 -10.72
C LEU A 52 -8.62 -22.53 -11.82
N GLU A 53 -9.86 -22.11 -11.56
CA GLU A 53 -10.95 -22.16 -12.55
C GLU A 53 -10.70 -21.17 -13.69
N VAL A 54 -10.22 -19.97 -13.37
CA VAL A 54 -9.81 -18.97 -14.37
C VAL A 54 -8.59 -19.45 -15.16
N LEU A 55 -7.65 -20.13 -14.51
CA LEU A 55 -6.50 -20.72 -15.19
C LEU A 55 -6.94 -21.80 -16.19
N GLU A 56 -7.86 -22.68 -15.79
CA GLU A 56 -8.39 -23.74 -16.65
C GLU A 56 -9.17 -23.16 -17.83
N GLU A 57 -10.01 -22.14 -17.60
CA GLU A 57 -10.72 -21.44 -18.66
C GLU A 57 -9.76 -20.80 -19.69
N VAL A 58 -8.72 -20.12 -19.22
CA VAL A 58 -7.70 -19.52 -20.10
C VAL A 58 -6.90 -20.60 -20.83
N SER A 59 -6.57 -21.71 -20.15
CA SER A 59 -5.87 -22.84 -20.75
C SER A 59 -6.68 -23.44 -21.90
N THR A 60 -7.96 -23.75 -21.68
CA THR A 60 -8.86 -24.30 -22.71
C THR A 60 -9.04 -23.35 -23.88
N LYS A 61 -9.28 -22.06 -23.62
CA LYS A 61 -9.38 -21.05 -24.69
C LYS A 61 -8.10 -20.92 -25.49
N THR A 62 -6.94 -21.05 -24.85
CA THR A 62 -5.65 -21.01 -25.51
C THR A 62 -5.47 -22.24 -26.38
N GLU A 63 -5.80 -23.42 -25.88
CA GLU A 63 -5.75 -24.67 -26.65
C GLU A 63 -6.69 -24.64 -27.87
N GLU A 64 -7.87 -24.05 -27.74
CA GLU A 64 -8.83 -23.92 -28.85
C GLU A 64 -8.49 -22.81 -29.86
N SER A 65 -7.87 -21.72 -29.40
CA SER A 65 -7.62 -20.53 -30.24
C SER A 65 -6.28 -20.59 -30.98
N PHE A 66 -5.30 -21.33 -30.46
CA PHE A 66 -3.98 -21.40 -31.05
C PHE A 66 -3.83 -22.64 -31.94
N PRO A 67 -3.07 -22.54 -33.05
CA PRO A 67 -2.87 -23.65 -33.98
C PRO A 67 -1.96 -24.76 -33.43
N VAL A 68 -1.35 -24.55 -32.26
CA VAL A 68 -0.48 -25.50 -31.57
C VAL A 68 -0.80 -25.45 -30.09
N SER A 69 -0.75 -26.60 -29.43
CA SER A 69 -0.96 -26.69 -27.98
C SER A 69 0.19 -25.99 -27.23
N PRO A 70 -0.06 -25.47 -26.01
CA PRO A 70 1.00 -24.89 -25.18
C PRO A 70 2.18 -25.84 -24.94
N SER A 71 1.92 -27.15 -24.81
CA SER A 71 2.95 -28.18 -24.67
C SER A 71 3.82 -28.30 -25.92
N GLU A 72 3.22 -28.36 -27.11
CA GLU A 72 3.96 -28.43 -28.38
C GLU A 72 4.79 -27.16 -28.60
N PHE A 73 4.25 -25.99 -28.26
CA PHE A 73 4.99 -24.72 -28.34
C PHE A 73 6.25 -24.73 -27.46
N LEU A 74 6.16 -25.27 -26.25
CA LEU A 74 7.30 -25.37 -25.32
C LEU A 74 8.34 -26.39 -25.76
N GLU A 75 7.95 -27.44 -26.49
CA GLU A 75 8.88 -28.43 -27.06
C GLU A 75 9.60 -27.90 -28.30
N LEU A 76 8.94 -27.08 -29.12
CA LEU A 76 9.55 -26.45 -30.30
C LEU A 76 10.76 -25.56 -29.95
N ASN A 77 10.76 -24.95 -28.77
CA ASN A 77 11.88 -24.14 -28.26
C ASN A 77 13.00 -24.95 -27.57
N GLN A 78 12.85 -26.27 -27.43
CA GLN A 78 13.86 -27.15 -26.81
C GLN A 78 14.72 -27.91 -27.84
N LEU A 79 14.46 -27.70 -29.14
CA LEU A 79 15.20 -28.33 -30.24
C LEU A 79 16.42 -27.50 -30.72
N ASP A 80 16.83 -26.49 -29.96
CA ASP A 80 18.11 -25.76 -30.13
C ASP A 80 19.14 -26.17 -29.05
#